data_AF-A0A838FLQ2-F1
#
_entry.id   AF-A0A838FLQ2-F1
#
_cell.length_a   1.000
_cell.length_b   1.000
_cell.length_c   1.000
_cell.angle_alpha   90.00
_cell.angle_beta   90.00
_cell.angle_gamma   90.00
#
_symmetry.space_group_name_H-M   'P 1'
#
loop_
_entity.id
_entity.type
_entity.pdbx_description
1 polymer ?
#
loop_
_entity_poly.entity_id
_entity_poly.type
_entity_poly.pdbx_seq_one_letter_code
_entity_poly.pdbx_strand_id
1 'polypeptide(L)'
;MTDEPPRGSSRAARDAARTRRARALATGDDGTRRGAAAPPGRGRAEDRPPPPWAPVPLTELVALLALILFAGSFFVGGVRAPIMFIAAGVLGSLVGLELALREHLTGFRSHTTLLALGAGVVAMAGTAYGLRFASLAPLAVLALSLTAGAAAFTPCFVLLRRRFRRRSGGLSVRY
;
A
#
# COMPACT_ATOMS: atom_id res chain seq x y z
N MET A 1 -3.63 62.05 -19.14
CA MET A 1 -4.92 61.35 -19.09
C MET A 1 -4.84 60.25 -20.13
N THR A 2 -4.42 59.06 -19.70
CA THR A 2 -4.09 57.91 -20.56
C THR A 2 -5.32 57.05 -20.76
N ASP A 3 -5.71 56.84 -22.02
CA ASP A 3 -6.83 55.99 -22.42
C ASP A 3 -6.57 54.51 -22.07
N GLU A 4 -7.47 53.95 -21.26
CA GLU A 4 -7.51 52.54 -20.90
C GLU A 4 -8.22 51.75 -22.03
N PRO A 5 -7.64 50.65 -22.56
CA PRO A 5 -8.29 49.88 -23.62
C PRO A 5 -9.51 49.10 -23.09
N PRO A 6 -10.58 48.94 -23.91
CA PRO A 6 -11.86 48.38 -23.45
C PRO A 6 -11.76 46.89 -23.07
N ARG A 7 -12.08 46.60 -21.81
CA ARG A 7 -12.25 45.25 -21.25
C ARG A 7 -13.57 44.65 -21.72
N GLY A 8 -13.52 43.80 -22.74
CA GLY A 8 -14.65 42.95 -23.11
C GLY A 8 -14.37 42.21 -24.41
N SER A 9 -14.07 40.92 -24.34
CA SER A 9 -13.95 40.09 -25.55
C SER A 9 -15.27 40.16 -26.33
N SER A 10 -15.23 40.80 -27.50
CA SER A 10 -16.41 41.01 -28.33
C SER A 10 -17.06 39.66 -28.68
N ARG A 11 -18.38 39.65 -28.93
CA ARG A 11 -19.07 38.43 -29.41
C ARG A 11 -18.36 37.82 -30.62
N ALA A 12 -17.83 38.66 -31.51
CA ALA A 12 -17.02 38.24 -32.65
C ALA A 12 -15.75 37.46 -32.26
N ALA A 13 -15.06 37.85 -31.17
CA ALA A 13 -13.89 37.11 -30.68
C ALA A 13 -14.28 35.72 -30.13
N ARG A 14 -15.45 35.63 -29.49
CA ARG A 14 -15.99 34.36 -28.97
C ARG A 14 -16.43 33.43 -30.10
N ASP A 15 -17.07 33.96 -31.14
CA ASP A 15 -17.49 33.18 -32.30
C ASP A 15 -16.29 32.70 -33.12
N ALA A 16 -15.27 33.55 -33.30
CA ALA A 16 -14.01 33.14 -33.92
C ALA A 16 -13.31 32.01 -33.16
N ALA A 17 -13.35 32.01 -31.82
CA ALA A 17 -12.81 30.93 -31.00
C ALA A 17 -13.62 29.63 -31.14
N ARG A 18 -14.95 29.73 -31.25
CA ARG A 18 -15.85 28.58 -31.45
C ARG A 18 -15.60 27.91 -32.80
N THR A 19 -15.45 28.70 -33.86
CA THR A 19 -15.18 28.20 -35.21
C THR A 19 -13.80 27.54 -35.30
N ARG A 20 -12.78 28.07 -34.60
CA ARG A 20 -11.46 27.42 -34.49
C ARG A 20 -11.53 26.08 -33.78
N ARG A 21 -12.26 25.98 -32.66
CA ARG A 21 -12.47 24.70 -31.94
C ARG A 21 -13.24 23.68 -32.79
N ALA A 22 -14.28 24.12 -33.49
CA ALA A 22 -15.05 23.25 -34.38
C ALA A 22 -14.18 22.72 -35.54
N ARG A 23 -13.33 23.57 -36.12
CA ARG A 23 -12.35 23.14 -37.13
C ARG A 23 -11.35 22.15 -36.54
N ALA A 24 -10.76 22.43 -35.37
CA ALA A 24 -9.82 21.51 -34.72
C ALA A 24 -10.41 20.13 -34.38
N LEU A 25 -11.72 20.06 -34.10
CA LEU A 25 -12.43 18.80 -33.91
C LEU A 25 -12.74 18.09 -35.24
N ALA A 26 -13.02 18.84 -36.31
CA ALA A 26 -13.32 18.29 -37.64
C ALA A 26 -12.06 17.82 -38.39
N THR A 27 -10.89 18.40 -38.13
CA THR A 27 -9.61 17.96 -38.73
C THR A 27 -9.08 16.65 -38.14
N GLY A 28 -9.80 16.01 -37.21
CA GLY A 28 -9.55 14.61 -36.86
C GLY A 28 -8.11 14.33 -36.43
N ASP A 29 -7.59 15.07 -35.44
CA ASP A 29 -6.43 14.59 -34.69
C ASP A 29 -6.88 13.52 -33.68
N ASP A 30 -7.32 12.38 -34.22
CA ASP A 30 -7.58 11.15 -33.47
C ASP A 30 -6.27 10.43 -33.09
N GLY A 31 -5.11 11.01 -33.45
CA GLY A 31 -3.78 10.53 -33.06
C GLY A 31 -3.40 10.88 -31.62
N THR A 32 -3.84 12.02 -31.09
CA THR A 32 -3.43 12.48 -29.75
C THR A 32 -4.37 12.07 -28.61
N ARG A 33 -5.57 11.57 -28.89
CA ARG A 33 -6.52 11.09 -27.86
C ARG A 33 -6.34 9.63 -27.43
N ARG A 34 -5.49 8.85 -28.11
CA ARG A 34 -4.96 7.58 -27.55
C ARG A 34 -3.89 7.79 -26.46
N GLY A 35 -3.48 9.04 -26.23
CA GLY A 35 -2.50 9.44 -25.23
C GLY A 35 -3.07 10.22 -24.05
N ALA A 36 -4.39 10.28 -23.87
CA ALA A 36 -4.97 10.69 -22.58
C ALA A 36 -4.74 9.54 -21.60
N ALA A 37 -3.49 9.45 -21.11
CA ALA A 37 -3.08 8.56 -20.06
C ALA A 37 -4.15 8.60 -18.97
N ALA A 38 -4.79 7.45 -18.74
CA ALA A 38 -5.59 7.23 -17.54
C ALA A 38 -4.78 7.75 -16.34
N PRO A 39 -5.42 8.42 -15.36
CA PRO A 39 -4.70 8.99 -14.22
C PRO A 39 -3.71 7.95 -13.67
N PRO A 40 -2.43 8.29 -13.46
CA PRO A 40 -1.42 7.36 -12.97
C PRO A 40 -1.76 7.03 -11.53
N GLY A 41 -2.62 6.03 -11.32
CA GLY A 41 -3.27 5.88 -10.05
C GLY A 41 -4.13 4.64 -9.98
N ARG A 42 -3.48 3.54 -9.59
CA ARG A 42 -4.01 2.20 -9.27
C ARG A 42 -3.99 1.27 -10.49
N GLY A 43 -2.94 0.45 -10.58
CA GLY A 43 -2.95 -0.70 -11.47
C GLY A 43 -4.16 -1.59 -11.16
N ARG A 44 -4.72 -2.19 -12.20
CA ARG A 44 -5.96 -2.97 -12.09
C ARG A 44 -5.69 -4.27 -11.33
N ALA A 45 -6.74 -4.87 -10.77
CA ALA A 45 -6.63 -6.18 -10.11
C ALA A 45 -6.05 -7.24 -11.07
N GLU A 46 -6.35 -7.14 -12.36
CA GLU A 46 -5.76 -7.92 -13.45
C GLU A 46 -4.25 -7.71 -13.67
N ASP A 47 -3.69 -6.56 -13.28
CA ASP A 47 -2.25 -6.28 -13.43
C ASP A 47 -1.43 -6.81 -12.24
N ARG A 48 -2.10 -7.39 -11.23
CA ARG A 48 -1.42 -7.93 -10.06
C ARG A 48 -0.61 -9.15 -10.48
N PRO A 49 0.66 -9.27 -10.05
CA PRO A 49 1.41 -10.49 -10.30
C PRO A 49 0.62 -11.72 -9.80
N PRO A 50 0.56 -12.82 -10.56
CA PRO A 50 -0.18 -14.03 -10.16
C PRO A 50 0.53 -14.75 -9.00
N PRO A 51 -0.23 -15.43 -8.11
CA PRO A 51 0.36 -16.17 -6.99
C PRO A 51 1.28 -17.29 -7.44
N PRO A 52 2.34 -17.59 -6.66
CA PRO A 52 3.28 -18.65 -7.02
C PRO A 52 2.64 -20.05 -6.97
N TRP A 53 1.45 -20.17 -6.38
CA TRP A 53 0.63 -21.38 -6.32
C TRP A 53 -0.60 -21.36 -7.25
N ALA A 54 -0.69 -20.38 -8.17
CA ALA A 54 -1.73 -20.41 -9.20
C ALA A 54 -1.68 -21.76 -9.95
N PRO A 55 -2.84 -22.41 -10.19
CA PRO A 55 -4.21 -21.89 -10.09
C PRO A 55 -4.93 -22.09 -8.74
N VAL A 56 -4.28 -22.69 -7.73
CA VAL A 56 -4.95 -23.04 -6.46
C VAL A 56 -5.11 -21.79 -5.59
N PRO A 57 -6.31 -21.41 -5.12
CA PRO A 57 -6.52 -20.18 -4.34
C PRO A 57 -6.12 -20.33 -2.86
N LEU A 58 -4.85 -20.69 -2.59
CA LEU A 58 -4.36 -20.93 -1.22
C LEU A 58 -4.45 -19.66 -0.36
N THR A 59 -4.16 -18.49 -0.93
CA THR A 59 -4.25 -17.21 -0.21
C THR A 59 -5.66 -16.96 0.29
N GLU A 60 -6.66 -17.17 -0.56
CA GLU A 60 -8.07 -16.96 -0.30
C GLU A 60 -8.60 -17.96 0.73
N LEU A 61 -8.18 -19.23 0.64
CA LEU A 61 -8.54 -20.25 1.62
C LEU A 61 -7.98 -19.93 3.01
N VAL A 62 -6.72 -19.51 3.10
CA VAL A 62 -6.11 -19.10 4.37
C VAL A 62 -6.76 -17.83 4.92
N ALA A 63 -7.12 -16.87 4.05
CA ALA A 63 -7.84 -15.66 4.45
C ALA A 63 -9.24 -15.98 5.00
N LEU A 64 -9.96 -16.88 4.33
CA LEU A 64 -11.27 -17.36 4.78
C LEU A 64 -11.16 -18.08 6.12
N LEU A 65 -10.17 -18.96 6.27
CA LEU A 65 -9.91 -19.63 7.54
C LEU A 65 -9.61 -18.64 8.67
N ALA A 66 -8.76 -17.64 8.42
CA ALA A 66 -8.47 -16.58 9.38
C ALA A 66 -9.75 -15.82 9.80
N LEU A 67 -10.60 -15.48 8.84
CA LEU A 67 -11.87 -14.79 9.09
C LEU A 67 -12.84 -15.64 9.91
N ILE A 68 -12.94 -16.94 9.60
CA ILE A 68 -13.77 -17.89 10.36
C ILE A 68 -13.27 -18.02 11.80
N LEU A 69 -11.97 -18.17 12.00
CA LEU A 69 -11.39 -18.24 13.35
C LEU A 69 -11.60 -16.94 14.13
N PHE A 70 -11.45 -15.78 13.47
CA PHE A 70 -11.70 -14.48 14.08
C PHE A 70 -13.16 -14.35 14.53
N ALA A 71 -14.11 -14.61 13.63
CA ALA A 71 -15.54 -14.56 13.96
C ALA A 71 -15.88 -15.59 15.05
N GLY A 72 -15.39 -16.81 14.92
CA GLY A 72 -15.59 -17.90 15.88
C GLY A 72 -15.06 -17.58 17.29
N SER A 73 -14.01 -16.77 17.41
CA SER A 73 -13.45 -16.38 18.71
C SER A 73 -14.45 -15.64 19.62
N PHE A 74 -15.47 -15.00 19.05
CA PHE A 74 -16.52 -14.30 19.81
C PHE A 74 -17.66 -15.23 20.27
N PHE A 75 -17.79 -16.41 19.67
CA PHE A 75 -18.87 -17.35 19.96
C PHE A 75 -18.43 -18.52 20.83
N VAL A 76 -17.12 -18.73 20.99
CA VAL A 76 -16.55 -19.78 21.82
C VAL A 76 -16.15 -19.21 23.18
N GLY A 77 -16.40 -19.95 24.26
CA GLY A 77 -16.01 -19.57 25.62
C GLY A 77 -14.65 -20.15 26.07
N GLY A 78 -14.13 -19.60 27.16
CA GLY A 78 -12.94 -20.10 27.85
C GLY A 78 -11.63 -19.92 27.08
N VAL A 79 -10.67 -20.83 27.29
CA VAL A 79 -9.30 -20.74 26.75
C VAL A 79 -9.26 -20.81 25.21
N ARG A 80 -10.29 -21.34 24.57
CA ARG A 80 -10.36 -21.50 23.11
C ARG A 80 -10.52 -20.16 22.38
N ALA A 81 -11.27 -19.21 22.95
CA ALA A 81 -11.51 -17.90 22.36
C ALA A 81 -10.20 -17.12 22.06
N PRO A 82 -9.29 -16.89 23.02
CA PRO A 82 -8.04 -16.18 22.75
C PRO A 82 -7.13 -16.97 21.79
N ILE A 83 -7.13 -18.30 21.83
CA ILE A 83 -6.34 -19.11 20.89
C ILE A 83 -6.83 -18.90 19.46
N MET A 84 -8.14 -18.96 19.24
CA MET A 84 -8.74 -18.71 17.91
C MET A 84 -8.45 -17.29 17.42
N PHE A 85 -8.55 -16.30 18.30
CA PHE A 85 -8.23 -14.91 17.99
C PHE A 85 -6.77 -14.73 17.57
N ILE A 86 -5.83 -15.29 18.34
CA ILE A 86 -4.39 -15.22 18.04
C ILE A 86 -4.09 -15.96 16.73
N ALA A 87 -4.64 -17.17 16.54
CA ALA A 87 -4.47 -17.94 15.31
C ALA A 87 -4.98 -17.19 14.09
N ALA A 88 -6.16 -16.54 14.19
CA ALA A 88 -6.70 -15.69 13.15
C ALA A 88 -5.77 -14.51 12.82
N GLY A 89 -5.23 -13.85 13.85
CA GLY A 89 -4.27 -12.76 13.69
C GLY A 89 -3.00 -13.20 12.96
N VAL A 90 -2.45 -14.37 13.30
CA VAL A 90 -1.26 -14.95 12.66
C VAL A 90 -1.54 -15.28 11.19
N LEU A 91 -2.62 -16.00 10.90
CA LEU A 91 -2.98 -16.39 9.53
C LEU A 91 -3.31 -15.17 8.65
N GLY A 92 -4.09 -14.22 9.18
CA GLY A 92 -4.42 -12.98 8.47
C GLY A 92 -3.19 -12.13 8.18
N SER A 93 -2.26 -12.04 9.13
CA SER A 93 -0.98 -11.35 8.93
C SER A 93 -0.12 -12.04 7.87
N LEU A 94 -0.13 -13.36 7.80
CA LEU A 94 0.61 -14.12 6.78
C LEU A 94 0.08 -13.85 5.37
N VAL A 95 -1.25 -13.83 5.20
CA VAL A 95 -1.90 -13.48 3.94
C VAL A 95 -1.55 -12.05 3.51
N GLY A 96 -1.66 -11.09 4.43
CA GLY A 96 -1.30 -9.69 4.15
C GLY A 96 0.19 -9.53 3.82
N LEU A 97 1.06 -10.28 4.49
CA LEU A 97 2.51 -10.25 4.29
C LEU A 97 2.92 -10.80 2.94
N GLU A 98 2.39 -11.95 2.55
CA GLU A 98 2.65 -12.56 1.23
C GLU A 98 2.32 -11.57 0.11
N LEU A 99 1.16 -10.94 0.23
CA LEU A 99 0.65 -9.97 -0.73
C LEU A 99 1.51 -8.71 -0.81
N ALA A 100 1.79 -8.11 0.34
CA ALA A 100 2.64 -6.93 0.45
C ALA A 100 4.06 -7.22 -0.07
N LEU A 101 4.60 -8.40 0.21
CA LEU A 101 5.91 -8.83 -0.26
C LEU A 101 5.91 -8.97 -1.78
N ARG A 102 4.89 -9.62 -2.36
CA ARG A 102 4.81 -9.82 -3.80
C ARG A 102 4.67 -8.49 -4.55
N GLU A 103 3.82 -7.59 -4.09
CA GLU A 103 3.66 -6.27 -4.71
C GLU A 103 4.88 -5.35 -4.53
N HIS A 104 5.54 -5.44 -3.39
CA HIS A 104 6.76 -4.68 -3.12
C HIS A 104 7.93 -5.19 -3.94
N LEU A 105 8.05 -6.52 -4.09
CA LEU A 105 9.10 -7.14 -4.88
C LEU A 105 8.91 -6.90 -6.38
N THR A 106 7.69 -6.83 -6.90
CA THR A 106 7.44 -6.48 -8.30
C THR A 106 7.51 -4.98 -8.58
N GLY A 107 7.64 -4.13 -7.55
CA GLY A 107 7.71 -2.68 -7.70
C GLY A 107 6.37 -2.01 -8.00
N PHE A 108 5.27 -2.77 -7.93
CA PHE A 108 3.91 -2.32 -8.25
C PHE A 108 3.37 -1.30 -7.23
N ARG A 109 3.71 -1.47 -5.95
CA ARG A 109 3.31 -0.56 -4.86
C ARG A 109 4.30 -0.59 -3.70
N SER A 110 4.62 0.56 -3.10
CA SER A 110 5.55 0.63 -1.97
C SER A 110 4.87 0.23 -0.66
N HIS A 111 5.10 -1.00 -0.19
CA HIS A 111 4.67 -1.48 1.14
C HIS A 111 5.78 -1.38 2.19
N THR A 112 6.80 -0.56 1.95
CA THR A 112 7.99 -0.39 2.80
C THR A 112 7.65 -0.19 4.28
N THR A 113 6.73 0.73 4.59
CA THR A 113 6.37 1.04 5.98
C THR A 113 5.68 -0.14 6.64
N LEU A 114 4.76 -0.81 5.94
CA LEU A 114 4.00 -1.95 6.46
C LEU A 114 4.94 -3.14 6.72
N LEU A 115 5.82 -3.47 5.77
CA LEU A 115 6.80 -4.55 5.92
C LEU A 115 7.81 -4.27 7.04
N ALA A 116 8.29 -3.04 7.14
CA ALA A 116 9.20 -2.64 8.21
C ALA A 116 8.51 -2.67 9.59
N LEU A 117 7.24 -2.25 9.67
CA LEU A 117 6.45 -2.33 10.89
C LEU A 117 6.24 -3.79 11.31
N GLY A 118 5.94 -4.68 10.36
CA GLY A 118 5.85 -6.12 10.61
C GLY A 118 7.13 -6.68 11.24
N ALA A 119 8.30 -6.32 10.71
CA ALA A 119 9.58 -6.70 11.29
C ALA A 119 9.78 -6.15 12.72
N GLY A 120 9.39 -4.90 12.95
CA GLY A 120 9.42 -4.28 14.29
C GLY A 120 8.52 -5.00 15.30
N VAL A 121 7.30 -5.36 14.91
CA VAL A 121 6.35 -6.10 15.77
C VAL A 121 6.89 -7.49 16.11
N VAL A 122 7.47 -8.20 15.14
CA VAL A 122 8.09 -9.51 15.38
C VAL A 122 9.25 -9.41 16.37
N ALA A 123 10.11 -8.39 16.21
CA ALA A 123 11.21 -8.16 17.15
C ALA A 123 10.68 -7.83 18.56
N MET A 124 9.70 -6.94 18.67
CA MET A 124 9.08 -6.56 19.94
C MET A 124 8.47 -7.77 20.65
N ALA A 125 7.69 -8.59 19.93
CA ALA A 125 7.07 -9.79 20.48
C ALA A 125 8.11 -10.85 20.88
N GLY A 126 9.14 -11.06 20.05
CA GLY A 126 10.23 -11.99 20.34
C GLY A 126 11.03 -11.58 21.58
N THR A 127 11.35 -10.29 21.73
CA THR A 127 12.04 -9.76 22.92
C THR A 127 11.18 -9.91 24.17
N ALA A 128 9.91 -9.52 24.11
CA ALA A 128 8.99 -9.66 25.24
C ALA A 128 8.86 -11.13 25.68
N TYR A 129 8.73 -12.05 24.72
CA TYR A 129 8.64 -13.48 25.00
C TYR A 129 9.94 -14.06 25.58
N GLY A 130 11.10 -13.70 25.01
CA GLY A 130 12.40 -14.17 25.47
C GLY A 130 12.75 -13.70 26.89
N LEU A 131 12.25 -12.54 27.29
CA LEU A 131 12.47 -11.95 28.61
C LEU A 131 11.43 -12.38 29.66
N ARG A 132 10.46 -13.24 29.32
CA ARG A 132 9.36 -13.59 30.23
C ARG A 132 9.79 -14.20 31.57
N PHE A 133 10.99 -14.79 31.60
CA PHE A 133 11.58 -15.41 32.80
C PHE A 133 12.72 -14.57 33.41
N ALA A 134 13.08 -13.47 32.76
CA ALA A 134 13.98 -12.51 33.38
C ALA A 134 13.17 -11.78 34.46
N SER A 135 13.64 -11.78 35.71
CA SER A 135 13.01 -11.09 36.85
C SER A 135 13.11 -9.56 36.74
N LEU A 136 12.77 -9.03 35.58
CA LEU A 136 12.80 -7.62 35.23
C LEU A 136 11.45 -6.98 35.53
N ALA A 137 11.48 -5.69 35.86
CA ALA A 137 10.25 -4.91 35.99
C ALA A 137 9.49 -4.90 34.64
N PRO A 138 8.14 -4.94 34.64
CA PRO A 138 7.34 -4.90 33.42
C PRO A 138 7.67 -3.71 32.51
N LEU A 139 7.95 -2.55 33.11
CA LEU A 139 8.38 -1.35 32.37
C LEU A 139 9.72 -1.54 31.65
N ALA A 140 10.66 -2.28 32.24
CA ALA A 140 11.95 -2.58 31.61
C ALA A 140 11.77 -3.53 30.41
N VAL A 141 10.93 -4.55 30.55
CA VAL A 141 10.59 -5.46 29.43
C VAL A 141 9.92 -4.69 28.30
N LEU A 142 8.98 -3.80 28.62
CA LEU A 142 8.32 -2.94 27.64
C LEU A 142 9.32 -2.02 26.93
N ALA A 143 10.16 -1.31 27.68
CA ALA A 143 11.17 -0.41 27.12
C ALA A 143 12.14 -1.15 26.19
N LEU A 144 12.64 -2.32 26.61
CA LEU A 144 13.55 -3.12 25.82
C LEU A 144 12.88 -3.68 24.55
N SER A 145 11.63 -4.11 24.66
CA SER A 145 10.85 -4.60 23.51
C SER A 145 10.56 -3.48 22.50
N LEU A 146 10.20 -2.28 22.95
CA LEU A 146 10.03 -1.11 22.09
C LEU A 146 11.33 -0.71 21.40
N THR A 147 12.44 -0.76 22.14
CA THR A 147 13.78 -0.47 21.61
C THR A 147 14.16 -1.48 20.54
N ALA A 148 13.95 -2.78 20.78
CA ALA A 148 14.17 -3.83 19.81
C ALA A 148 13.29 -3.65 18.55
N GLY A 149 12.02 -3.30 18.75
CA GLY A 149 11.09 -3.01 17.65
C GLY A 149 11.55 -1.83 16.78
N ALA A 150 11.95 -0.72 17.39
CA ALA A 150 12.49 0.44 16.67
C ALA A 150 13.82 0.12 15.96
N ALA A 151 14.68 -0.66 16.62
CA ALA A 151 15.97 -1.10 16.09
C ALA A 151 15.81 -2.07 14.90
N ALA A 152 14.75 -2.87 14.85
CA ALA A 152 14.43 -3.72 13.70
C ALA A 152 13.72 -2.93 12.58
N PHE A 153 12.78 -2.06 12.94
CA PHE A 153 12.01 -1.23 11.99
C PHE A 153 12.93 -0.38 11.12
N THR A 154 13.85 0.36 11.75
CA THR A 154 14.67 1.37 11.07
C THR A 154 15.53 0.79 9.92
N PRO A 155 16.39 -0.23 10.13
CA PRO A 155 17.18 -0.82 9.06
C PRO A 155 16.29 -1.51 8.03
N CYS A 156 15.21 -2.18 8.45
CA CYS A 156 14.30 -2.85 7.53
C CYS A 156 13.65 -1.84 6.57
N PHE A 157 13.15 -0.72 7.11
CA PHE A 157 12.60 0.39 6.34
C PHE A 157 13.61 0.96 5.34
N VAL A 158 14.84 1.23 5.78
CA VAL A 158 15.89 1.79 4.92
C VAL A 158 16.24 0.81 3.79
N LEU A 159 16.43 -0.47 4.09
CA LEU A 159 16.79 -1.50 3.11
C LEU A 159 15.66 -1.73 2.10
N LEU A 160 14.42 -1.87 2.57
CA LEU A 160 13.24 -2.05 1.71
C LEU A 160 13.01 -0.83 0.82
N ARG A 161 13.21 0.38 1.35
CA ARG A 161 13.11 1.64 0.58
C ARG A 161 14.19 1.71 -0.49
N ARG A 162 15.44 1.37 -0.16
CA ARG A 162 16.55 1.34 -1.12
C ARG A 162 16.30 0.31 -2.22
N ARG A 163 15.81 -0.88 -1.86
CA ARG A 163 15.47 -1.95 -2.81
C ARG A 163 14.35 -1.54 -3.76
N PHE A 164 13.30 -0.91 -3.24
CA PHE A 164 12.20 -0.40 -4.05
C PHE A 164 12.72 0.63 -5.06
N ARG A 165 13.46 1.66 -4.60
CA ARG A 165 14.02 2.70 -5.48
C ARG A 165 14.89 2.17 -6.62
N ARG A 166 15.64 1.09 -6.38
CA ARG A 166 16.45 0.43 -7.42
C ARG A 166 15.60 -0.30 -8.45
N ARG A 167 14.45 -0.86 -8.06
CA ARG A 167 13.56 -1.61 -8.95
C ARG A 167 12.52 -0.74 -9.67
N SER A 168 12.09 0.37 -9.07
CA SER A 168 11.11 1.29 -9.68
C SER A 168 11.73 2.34 -10.61
N GLY A 169 12.98 2.15 -11.04
CA GLY A 169 13.62 3.00 -12.05
C GLY A 169 13.84 4.46 -11.64
N GLY A 170 13.76 4.78 -10.35
CA GLY A 170 13.94 6.16 -9.88
C GLY A 170 12.71 7.06 -9.99
N LEU A 171 11.50 6.53 -10.21
CA LEU A 171 10.25 7.30 -10.15
C LEU A 171 9.94 7.76 -8.72
N SER A 172 10.67 8.77 -8.24
CA SER A 172 10.10 9.73 -7.30
C SER A 172 9.06 10.52 -8.09
N VAL A 173 7.79 10.41 -7.69
CA VAL A 173 6.73 11.31 -8.14
C VAL A 173 7.27 12.74 -8.07
N ARG A 174 7.55 13.33 -9.23
CA ARG A 174 7.69 14.77 -9.36
C ARG A 174 6.25 15.29 -9.28
N TYR A 175 5.94 15.95 -8.16
CA TYR A 175 4.77 16.83 -8.08
C TYR A 175 5.01 18.05 -8.94
#